data_AF-A0A5J9SST1-F1
#
_entry.id   AF-A0A5J9SST1-F1
#
_cell.length_a   1.000
_cell.length_b   1.000
_cell.length_c   1.000
_cell.angle_alpha   90.00
_cell.angle_beta   90.00
_cell.angle_gamma   90.00
#
_symmetry.space_group_name_H-M   'P 1'
#
loop_
_entity.id
_entity.type
_entity.pdbx_description
1 polymer ?
#
loop_
_entity_poly.entity_id
_entity_poly.type
_entity_poly.pdbx_seq_one_letter_code
_entity_poly.pdbx_strand_id
1 'polypeptide(L)'
;MSSNSFRRRNAEPTSPRPSSPAPASRDWATLPRDIILHIFLKLGPCYEIMRGAERTCKAWRRAALEEPVLWRRVEMDTPTLLLAGVRSAAGRRAMARAAVDRAADECEAFSACWDDVHYLAKSVCLNPEFI
;
A
#
# COMPACT_ATOMS: atom_id res chain seq x y z
N MET A 1 -55.87 -53.86 -5.20
CA MET A 1 -56.30 -52.56 -4.63
C MET A 1 -55.12 -52.03 -3.83
N SER A 2 -54.41 -50.95 -4.13
CA SER A 2 -54.46 -49.97 -5.21
C SER A 2 -53.06 -49.35 -5.29
N SER A 3 -52.61 -49.07 -6.51
CA SER A 3 -51.44 -48.23 -6.80
C SER A 3 -51.51 -46.90 -6.04
N ASN A 4 -50.38 -46.35 -5.62
CA ASN A 4 -50.24 -44.90 -5.70
C ASN A 4 -48.81 -44.44 -5.96
N SER A 5 -48.64 -44.00 -7.20
CA SER A 5 -47.51 -43.28 -7.77
C SER A 5 -47.53 -41.83 -7.31
N PHE A 6 -46.63 -41.44 -6.40
CA PHE A 6 -46.42 -40.03 -6.11
C PHE A 6 -45.35 -39.46 -7.03
N ARG A 7 -45.86 -38.78 -8.05
CA ARG A 7 -45.15 -38.07 -9.11
C ARG A 7 -44.07 -37.15 -8.53
N ARG A 8 -42.85 -37.29 -9.04
CA ARG A 8 -41.80 -36.27 -8.94
C ARG A 8 -42.36 -34.95 -9.45
N ARG A 9 -42.49 -33.96 -8.56
CA ARG A 9 -42.75 -32.58 -8.97
C ARG A 9 -41.45 -32.05 -9.58
N ASN A 10 -41.40 -31.98 -10.91
CA ASN A 10 -40.37 -31.24 -11.61
C ASN A 10 -40.60 -29.75 -11.29
N ALA A 11 -39.70 -29.16 -10.50
CA ALA A 11 -39.61 -27.72 -10.37
C ALA A 11 -38.94 -27.17 -11.64
N GLU A 12 -39.63 -26.26 -12.31
CA GLU A 12 -39.18 -25.56 -13.51
C GLU A 12 -37.93 -24.72 -13.19
N PRO A 13 -36.86 -24.74 -14.01
CA PRO A 13 -35.70 -23.90 -13.78
C PRO A 13 -36.06 -22.45 -14.10
N THR A 14 -36.06 -21.59 -13.08
CA THR A 14 -36.15 -20.14 -13.24
C THR A 14 -35.01 -19.64 -14.12
N SER A 15 -35.37 -19.14 -15.30
CA SER A 15 -34.46 -18.50 -16.25
C SER A 15 -33.68 -17.36 -15.57
N PRO A 16 -32.34 -17.32 -15.65
CA PRO A 16 -31.57 -16.22 -15.08
C PRO A 16 -31.79 -14.96 -15.92
N ARG A 17 -32.37 -13.94 -15.30
CA ARG A 17 -32.43 -12.57 -15.83
C ARG A 17 -31.01 -12.14 -16.23
N PRO A 18 -30.75 -11.66 -17.46
CA PRO A 18 -29.43 -11.20 -17.84
C PRO A 18 -29.07 -9.99 -16.98
N SER A 19 -28.12 -10.19 -16.07
CA SER A 19 -27.49 -9.12 -15.29
C SER A 19 -26.75 -8.22 -16.27
N SER A 20 -27.07 -6.93 -16.24
CA SER A 20 -26.29 -5.90 -16.93
C SER A 20 -24.81 -6.08 -16.57
N PRO A 21 -23.88 -6.09 -17.54
CA PRO A 21 -22.46 -6.25 -17.22
C PRO A 21 -22.04 -5.07 -16.36
N ALA A 22 -21.63 -5.35 -15.12
CA ALA A 22 -20.95 -4.38 -14.29
C ALA A 22 -19.79 -3.78 -15.09
N PRO A 23 -19.52 -2.47 -14.98
CA PRO A 23 -18.39 -1.86 -15.68
C PRO A 23 -17.15 -2.69 -15.35
N ALA A 24 -16.46 -3.19 -16.38
CA ALA A 24 -15.29 -4.02 -16.22
C ALA A 24 -14.33 -3.31 -15.25
N SER A 25 -14.09 -3.92 -14.08
CA SER A 25 -13.18 -3.35 -13.10
C SER A 25 -11.82 -3.19 -13.77
N ARG A 26 -11.36 -1.95 -13.93
CA ARG A 26 -10.07 -1.66 -14.52
C ARG A 26 -8.98 -2.37 -13.72
N ASP A 27 -8.20 -3.22 -14.39
CA ASP A 27 -7.15 -3.98 -13.73
C ASP A 27 -5.93 -3.09 -13.44
N TRP A 28 -5.93 -2.47 -12.26
CA TRP A 28 -4.85 -1.62 -11.76
C TRP A 28 -3.50 -2.34 -11.66
N ALA A 29 -3.48 -3.69 -11.65
CA ALA A 29 -2.23 -4.45 -11.62
C ALA A 29 -1.52 -4.51 -12.99
N THR A 30 -2.23 -4.21 -14.09
CA THR A 30 -1.67 -4.20 -15.46
C THR A 30 -1.12 -2.86 -15.91
N LEU A 31 -1.17 -1.84 -15.05
CA LEU A 31 -0.63 -0.54 -15.38
C LEU A 31 0.88 -0.62 -15.67
N PRO A 32 1.37 0.12 -16.68
CA PRO A 32 2.79 0.33 -16.88
C PRO A 32 3.46 0.88 -15.61
N ARG A 33 4.71 0.48 -15.39
CA ARG A 33 5.43 0.77 -14.14
C ARG A 33 5.61 2.26 -13.91
N ASP A 34 5.93 3.02 -14.95
CA ASP A 34 6.04 4.48 -14.95
C ASP A 34 4.73 5.16 -14.49
N ILE A 35 3.57 4.63 -14.87
CA ILE A 35 2.27 5.14 -14.41
C ILE A 35 2.05 4.85 -12.93
N ILE A 36 2.43 3.67 -12.44
CA ILE A 36 2.35 3.33 -11.02
C ILE A 36 3.22 4.29 -10.20
N LEU A 37 4.44 4.56 -10.66
CA LEU A 37 5.34 5.51 -10.00
C LEU A 37 4.81 6.93 -10.04
N HIS A 38 4.22 7.35 -11.15
CA HIS A 38 3.57 8.65 -11.23
C HIS A 38 2.42 8.78 -10.22
N ILE A 39 1.63 7.72 -10.04
CA ILE A 39 0.58 7.67 -9.01
C ILE A 39 1.21 7.80 -7.62
N PHE A 40 2.28 7.06 -7.32
CA PHE A 40 2.93 7.12 -6.02
C PHE A 40 3.51 8.51 -5.70
N LEU A 41 4.15 9.15 -6.67
CA LEU A 41 4.62 10.52 -6.54
C LEU A 41 3.47 11.51 -6.31
N LYS A 42 2.27 11.23 -6.84
CA LYS A 42 1.06 12.04 -6.64
C LYS A 42 0.34 11.76 -5.31
N LEU A 43 0.46 10.55 -4.76
CA LEU A 43 -0.09 10.21 -3.43
C LEU A 43 0.58 11.03 -2.32
N GLY A 44 1.81 11.50 -2.56
CA GLY A 44 2.50 12.41 -1.66
C GLY A 44 3.16 11.68 -0.49
N PRO A 45 2.72 11.89 0.77
CA PRO A 45 3.43 11.39 1.94
C PRO A 45 3.74 9.89 1.89
N CYS A 46 4.92 9.51 2.36
CA CYS A 46 5.42 8.13 2.32
C CYS A 46 4.51 7.12 3.02
N TYR A 47 3.70 7.54 4.01
CA TYR A 47 2.78 6.64 4.71
C TYR A 47 1.61 6.17 3.83
N GLU A 48 1.15 6.93 2.84
CA GLU A 48 0.06 6.53 1.93
C GLU A 48 0.49 5.33 1.08
N ILE A 49 1.75 5.35 0.62
CA ILE A 49 2.36 4.26 -0.15
C ILE A 49 2.52 3.03 0.75
N MET A 50 3.17 3.19 1.91
CA MET A 50 3.47 2.08 2.83
C MET A 50 2.23 1.44 3.46
N ARG A 51 1.15 2.22 3.62
CA ARG A 51 -0.07 1.74 4.29
C ARG A 51 -1.15 1.26 3.34
N GLY A 52 -1.29 1.90 2.19
CA GLY A 52 -2.31 1.59 1.20
C GLY A 52 -1.74 1.02 -0.08
N ALA A 53 -1.05 1.85 -0.85
CA ALA A 53 -0.81 1.59 -2.26
C ALA A 53 0.03 0.33 -2.51
N GLU A 54 1.09 0.11 -1.74
CA GLU A 54 1.95 -1.08 -1.89
C GLU A 54 1.26 -2.40 -1.48
N ARG A 55 0.10 -2.33 -0.80
CA ARG A 55 -0.66 -3.50 -0.36
C ARG A 55 -1.75 -3.95 -1.33
N THR A 56 -1.99 -3.20 -2.41
CA THR A 56 -3.08 -3.50 -3.36
C THR A 56 -2.78 -4.73 -4.21
N CYS A 57 -1.58 -4.82 -4.79
CA CYS A 57 -1.15 -5.95 -5.62
C CYS A 57 0.39 -6.07 -5.69
N LYS A 58 0.87 -7.19 -6.25
CA LYS A 58 2.32 -7.47 -6.38
C LYS A 58 3.05 -6.44 -7.24
N ALA A 59 2.44 -5.95 -8.31
CA ALA A 59 3.05 -4.97 -9.21
C ALA A 59 3.31 -3.64 -8.48
N TRP A 60 2.32 -3.17 -7.72
CA TRP A 60 2.40 -1.94 -6.92
C TRP A 60 3.41 -2.08 -5.79
N ARG A 61 3.44 -3.24 -5.12
CA ARG A 61 4.45 -3.55 -4.11
C ARG A 61 5.88 -3.48 -4.69
N ARG A 62 6.12 -4.09 -5.84
CA ARG A 62 7.45 -4.04 -6.50
C ARG A 62 7.85 -2.61 -6.82
N ALA A 63 6.95 -1.84 -7.44
CA ALA A 63 7.18 -0.43 -7.73
C ALA A 63 7.54 0.38 -6.47
N ALA A 64 6.89 0.12 -5.32
CA ALA A 64 7.20 0.81 -4.08
C ALA A 64 8.56 0.41 -3.49
N LEU A 65 8.95 -0.86 -3.60
CA LEU A 65 10.18 -1.38 -2.99
C LEU A 65 11.43 -1.14 -3.82
N GLU A 66 11.31 -1.11 -5.15
CA GLU A 66 12.44 -1.08 -6.08
C GLU A 66 12.81 0.34 -6.54
N GLU A 67 12.08 1.38 -6.10
CA GLU A 67 12.25 2.75 -6.59
C GLU A 67 12.68 3.72 -5.48
N PRO A 68 13.99 3.96 -5.34
CA PRO A 68 14.55 4.90 -4.37
C PRO A 68 13.99 6.31 -4.49
N VAL A 69 13.64 6.73 -5.71
CA VAL A 69 13.09 8.06 -6.00
C VAL A 69 11.85 8.40 -5.16
N LEU A 70 11.07 7.40 -4.77
CA LEU A 70 9.87 7.57 -3.95
C LEU A 70 10.18 7.90 -2.48
N TRP A 71 11.41 7.62 -2.04
CA TRP A 71 11.84 7.69 -0.66
C TRP A 71 12.93 8.74 -0.42
N ARG A 72 13.27 9.56 -1.43
CA ARG A 72 14.26 10.65 -1.27
C ARG A 72 13.84 11.67 -0.23
N ARG A 73 12.53 11.84 -0.01
CA ARG A 73 11.97 12.70 1.03
C ARG A 73 11.07 11.89 1.93
N VAL A 74 11.53 11.65 3.15
CA VAL A 74 10.81 10.85 4.14
C VAL A 74 10.20 11.78 5.18
N GLU A 75 8.89 11.96 5.12
CA GLU A 75 8.13 12.75 6.09
C GLU A 75 7.39 11.84 7.05
N MET A 76 7.81 11.86 8.32
CA MET A 76 7.30 11.03 9.41
C MET A 76 6.73 11.92 10.52
N ASP A 77 5.79 12.79 10.14
CA ASP A 77 5.13 13.68 11.09
C ASP A 77 4.18 12.88 12.00
N THR A 78 4.34 13.07 13.32
CA THR A 78 3.57 12.31 14.30
C THR A 78 2.06 12.54 14.18
N PRO A 79 1.55 13.78 13.99
CA PRO A 79 0.11 14.00 13.86
C PRO A 79 -0.52 13.21 12.72
N THR A 80 0.06 13.24 11.51
CA THR A 80 -0.52 12.50 10.38
C THR A 80 -0.36 11.00 10.55
N LEU A 81 0.77 10.51 11.08
CA LEU A 81 0.93 9.09 11.39
C LEU A 81 -0.08 8.61 12.44
N LEU A 82 -0.41 9.42 13.45
CA LEU A 82 -1.45 9.12 14.43
C LEU A 82 -2.85 9.08 13.79
N LEU A 83 -3.17 10.05 12.91
CA LEU A 83 -4.42 10.07 12.14
C LEU A 83 -4.53 8.85 11.21
N ALA A 84 -3.42 8.43 10.62
CA ALA A 84 -3.32 7.22 9.84
C ALA A 84 -3.46 5.95 10.72
N GLY A 85 -3.39 6.05 12.04
CA GLY A 85 -3.56 4.92 12.97
C GLY A 85 -2.24 4.25 13.40
N VAL A 86 -1.10 4.86 13.10
CA VAL A 86 0.24 4.43 13.57
C VAL A 86 0.49 4.97 14.98
N ARG A 87 -0.15 4.33 15.96
CA ARG A 87 -0.16 4.77 17.36
C ARG A 87 1.14 4.51 18.11
N SER A 88 1.83 3.41 17.81
CA SER A 88 3.05 3.04 18.53
C SER A 88 4.28 3.78 18.01
N ALA A 89 5.12 4.27 18.93
CA ALA A 89 6.42 4.85 18.58
C ALA A 89 7.30 3.85 17.82
N ALA A 90 7.28 2.58 18.24
CA ALA A 90 7.98 1.51 17.53
C ALA A 90 7.50 1.35 16.08
N GLY A 91 6.19 1.45 15.83
CA GLY A 91 5.62 1.37 14.48
C GLY A 91 6.04 2.54 13.60
N ARG A 92 6.03 3.76 14.14
CA ARG A 92 6.53 4.95 13.43
C ARG A 92 8.01 4.82 13.08
N ARG A 93 8.85 4.39 14.03
CA ARG A 93 10.29 4.17 13.80
C ARG A 93 10.55 3.07 12.77
N ALA A 94 9.80 1.98 12.81
CA ALA A 94 9.93 0.91 11.82
C ALA A 94 9.57 1.40 10.41
N MET A 95 8.54 2.25 10.29
CA MET A 95 8.18 2.86 9.01
C MET A 95 9.27 3.81 8.52
N ALA A 96 9.75 4.71 9.39
CA ALA A 96 10.84 5.63 9.10
C ALA A 96 12.09 4.90 8.63
N ARG A 97 12.48 3.84 9.34
CA ARG A 97 13.62 3.00 8.96
C ARG A 97 13.44 2.34 7.61
N ALA A 98 12.29 1.72 7.36
CA ALA A 98 12.02 1.07 6.08
C ALA A 98 11.97 2.07 4.91
N ALA A 99 11.49 3.29 5.13
CA ALA A 99 11.53 4.34 4.12
C ALA A 99 12.99 4.74 3.80
N VAL A 100 13.81 4.96 4.83
CA VAL A 100 15.25 5.27 4.67
C VAL A 100 16.00 4.13 3.98
N ASP A 101 15.77 2.87 4.38
CA ASP A 101 16.42 1.71 3.77
C ASP A 101 16.08 1.59 2.27
N ARG A 102 14.85 1.95 1.86
CA ARG A 102 14.44 1.93 0.45
C ARG A 102 14.98 3.11 -0.36
N ALA A 103 15.35 4.20 0.30
CA ALA A 103 15.98 5.34 -0.36
C ALA A 103 17.40 4.99 -0.86
N ALA A 104 18.01 3.89 -0.41
CA ALA A 104 19.28 3.37 -0.92
C ALA A 104 20.36 4.46 -1.08
N ASP A 105 20.60 5.21 0.00
CA ASP A 105 21.55 6.34 0.08
C ASP A 105 21.15 7.62 -0.69
N GLU A 106 20.03 7.60 -1.42
CA GLU A 106 19.46 8.78 -2.10
C GLU A 106 18.52 9.61 -1.21
N CYS A 107 18.51 9.38 0.11
CA CYS A 107 17.67 10.14 1.04
C CYS A 107 18.16 11.60 1.15
N GLU A 108 17.46 12.52 0.47
CA GLU A 108 17.77 13.95 0.44
C GLU A 108 17.23 14.69 1.68
N ALA A 109 16.08 14.26 2.22
CA ALA A 109 15.46 14.89 3.36
C ALA A 109 14.71 13.90 4.24
N PHE A 110 14.88 14.06 5.54
CA PHE A 110 14.15 13.31 6.56
C PHE A 110 13.55 14.26 7.58
N SER A 111 12.25 14.12 7.86
CA SER A 111 11.58 14.87 8.92
C SER A 111 10.81 13.91 9.83
N ALA A 112 11.00 14.07 11.15
CA ALA A 112 10.20 13.40 12.17
C ALA A 112 10.14 14.27 13.44
N CYS A 113 9.24 13.93 14.38
CA CYS A 113 9.26 14.60 15.68
C CYS A 113 10.48 14.17 16.49
N TRP A 114 10.96 15.06 17.35
CA TRP A 114 12.22 14.97 18.09
C TRP A 114 12.41 13.65 18.87
N ASP A 115 11.33 13.04 19.39
CA ASP A 115 11.37 11.74 20.07
C ASP A 115 11.74 10.56 19.16
N ASP A 116 11.58 10.72 17.84
CA ASP A 116 11.84 9.71 16.82
C ASP A 116 13.16 9.98 16.05
N VAL A 117 13.67 11.24 16.00
CA VAL A 117 14.87 11.60 15.22
C VAL A 117 16.18 11.07 15.82
N HIS A 118 16.32 11.05 17.15
CA HIS A 118 17.55 10.57 17.80
C HIS A 118 17.88 9.10 17.52
N TYR A 119 16.87 8.29 17.17
CA TYR A 119 17.07 6.89 16.80
C TYR A 119 17.58 6.72 15.37
N LEU A 120 17.15 7.58 14.45
CA LEU A 120 17.49 7.48 13.04
C LEU A 120 18.80 8.16 12.72
N ALA A 121 19.22 9.17 13.48
CA ALA A 121 20.58 9.70 13.40
C ALA A 121 21.62 8.56 13.57
N LYS A 122 21.39 7.59 14.46
CA LYS A 122 22.31 6.44 14.58
C LYS A 122 22.30 5.47 13.39
N SER A 123 21.22 5.41 12.60
CA SER A 123 21.15 4.56 11.40
C SER A 123 21.54 5.30 10.12
N VAL A 124 21.31 6.61 10.05
CA VAL A 124 21.69 7.48 8.93
C VAL A 124 23.17 7.86 9.01
N CYS A 125 23.72 8.09 10.22
CA CYS A 125 25.14 8.34 10.45
C CYS A 125 26.05 7.10 10.27
N LEU A 126 25.53 5.98 9.78
CA LEU A 126 26.37 4.93 9.20
C LEU A 126 26.80 5.24 7.74
N ASN A 127 26.32 6.35 7.16
CA ASN A 127 26.97 7.02 6.03
C ASN A 127 27.75 8.25 6.52
N PRO A 128 29.08 8.19 6.58
CA PRO A 128 29.92 9.23 7.20
C PRO A 128 30.18 10.47 6.32
N GLU A 129 29.41 10.72 5.26
CA GLU A 129 29.75 11.76 4.25
C GLU A 129 29.12 13.14 4.47
N PHE A 130 28.33 13.37 5.53
CA PHE A 130 27.78 14.70 5.79
C PHE A 130 27.75 15.05 7.29
N ILE A 131 28.90 15.52 7.80
CA ILE A 131 29.00 16.48 8.91
C ILE A 131 29.57 17.78 8.32
#